data_AF-A0A9X3NLB6-F1
#
_entry.id   AF-A0A9X3NLB6-F1
#
_cell.length_a   1.000
_cell.length_b   1.000
_cell.length_c   1.000
_cell.angle_alpha   90.00
_cell.angle_beta   90.00
_cell.angle_gamma   90.00
#
_symmetry.space_group_name_H-M   'P 1'
#
loop_
_entity.id
_entity.type
_entity.pdbx_description
1 polymer ?
#
loop_
_entity_poly.entity_id
_entity_poly.type
_entity_poly.pdbx_seq_one_letter_code
_entity_poly.pdbx_strand_id
1 'polypeptide(L)'
;MNPSRQARFEALFTEHYAAVHRYALRRAEPPLAEEVVNEAFLVAWRKLDQVPEEPLPWLYSTAGHVLANRRREANRHARRVAAAAADGGATAARPGDPADRRRSG
;
A
#
# COMPACT_ATOMS: atom_id res chain seq x y z
N MET A 1 4.97 18.21 25.94
CA MET A 1 3.73 17.61 25.41
C MET A 1 2.73 18.75 25.33
N ASN A 2 2.26 19.14 24.14
CA ASN A 2 1.37 20.30 24.02
C ASN A 2 -0.08 19.78 24.15
N PRO A 3 -0.71 19.87 25.34
CA PRO A 3 -1.97 19.19 25.63
C PRO A 3 -3.09 19.56 24.64
N SER A 4 -3.01 20.74 24.03
CA SER A 4 -3.96 21.21 23.00
C SER A 4 -3.86 20.44 21.68
N ARG A 5 -2.65 20.07 21.22
CA ARG A 5 -2.48 19.35 19.95
C ARG A 5 -3.02 17.93 20.05
N GLN A 6 -2.69 17.25 21.14
CA GLN A 6 -3.18 15.91 21.41
C GLN A 6 -4.70 15.90 21.54
N ALA A 7 -5.27 16.80 22.35
CA ALA A 7 -6.73 16.90 22.50
C ALA A 7 -7.44 17.21 21.18
N ARG A 8 -6.89 18.12 20.35
CA ARG A 8 -7.47 18.44 19.04
C ARG A 8 -7.46 17.25 18.08
N PHE A 9 -6.37 16.47 18.09
CA PHE A 9 -6.30 15.25 17.29
C PHE A 9 -7.22 14.15 17.83
N GLU A 10 -7.31 13.99 19.15
CA GLU A 10 -8.16 12.97 19.77
C GLU A 10 -9.65 13.22 19.48
N ALA A 11 -10.08 14.49 19.52
CA ALA A 11 -11.41 14.89 19.08
C ALA A 11 -11.64 14.55 17.60
N LEU A 12 -10.72 14.97 16.73
CA LEU A 12 -10.76 14.68 15.29
C LEU A 12 -10.85 13.17 15.00
N PHE A 13 -10.03 12.38 15.70
CA PHE A 13 -9.99 10.92 15.55
C PHE A 13 -11.30 10.29 15.99
N THR A 14 -11.75 10.62 17.21
CA THR A 14 -12.97 10.06 17.79
C THR A 14 -14.18 10.37 16.92
N GLU A 15 -14.29 11.59 16.41
CA GLU A 15 -15.42 12.03 15.60
C GLU A 15 -15.45 11.38 14.21
N HIS A 16 -14.30 11.20 13.57
CA HIS A 16 -14.26 10.83 12.15
C HIS A 16 -13.75 9.43 11.84
N TYR A 17 -13.17 8.70 12.81
CA TYR A 17 -12.62 7.36 12.60
C TYR A 17 -13.60 6.43 11.88
N ALA A 18 -14.82 6.30 12.42
CA ALA A 18 -15.83 5.39 11.87
C ALA A 18 -16.24 5.76 10.44
N ALA A 19 -16.27 7.06 10.12
CA ALA A 19 -16.64 7.54 8.78
C ALA A 19 -15.53 7.25 7.76
N VAL A 20 -14.26 7.47 8.12
CA VAL A 20 -13.10 7.20 7.27
C VAL A 20 -12.90 5.68 7.11
N HIS A 21 -13.08 4.90 8.17
CA HIS A 21 -13.01 3.44 8.12
C HIS A 21 -14.10 2.86 7.21
N ARG A 22 -15.35 3.32 7.32
CA ARG A 22 -16.43 2.92 6.40
C ARG A 22 -16.15 3.33 4.95
N TYR A 23 -15.54 4.49 4.75
CA TYR A 23 -15.11 4.93 3.42
C TYR A 23 -14.06 3.99 2.82
N ALA A 24 -13.09 3.56 3.62
CA ALA A 24 -12.02 2.64 3.22
C ALA A 24 -12.54 1.22 2.94
N LEU A 25 -13.39 0.68 3.82
CA LEU A 25 -14.02 -0.64 3.66
C LEU A 25 -14.84 -0.77 2.37
N ARG A 26 -15.43 0.33 1.89
CA ARG A 26 -16.15 0.33 0.60
C ARG A 26 -15.23 0.16 -0.62
N ARG A 27 -13.90 0.23 -0.44
CA ARG A 27 -12.92 0.33 -1.52
C ARG A 27 -11.74 -0.65 -1.37
N ALA A 28 -11.64 -1.36 -0.25
CA ALA A 28 -10.54 -2.26 0.04
C ALA A 28 -10.98 -3.36 1.00
N GLU A 29 -10.24 -4.47 0.98
CA GLU A 29 -10.36 -5.54 1.96
C GLU A 29 -10.11 -5.03 3.39
N PRO A 30 -10.70 -5.64 4.43
CA PRO A 30 -10.62 -5.14 5.80
C PRO A 30 -9.20 -4.84 6.31
N PRO A 31 -8.18 -5.68 6.08
CA PRO A 31 -6.81 -5.37 6.53
C PRO A 31 -6.24 -4.10 5.89
N LEU A 32 -6.45 -3.94 4.58
CA LEU A 32 -5.98 -2.75 3.86
C LEU A 32 -6.79 -1.50 4.24
N ALA A 33 -8.08 -1.66 4.54
CA ALA A 33 -8.91 -0.56 5.00
C ALA A 33 -8.39 0.01 6.33
N GLU A 34 -8.04 -0.85 7.27
CA GLU A 34 -7.47 -0.48 8.57
C GLU A 34 -6.12 0.24 8.41
N GLU A 35 -5.23 -0.28 7.55
CA GLU A 35 -3.96 0.39 7.21
C GLU A 35 -4.18 1.79 6.62
N VAL A 36 -5.15 1.94 5.72
CA VAL A 36 -5.49 3.21 5.09
C VAL A 36 -5.98 4.23 6.12
N VAL A 37 -6.82 3.81 7.06
CA VAL A 37 -7.32 4.68 8.14
C VAL A 37 -6.16 5.14 9.03
N ASN A 38 -5.34 4.21 9.49
CA ASN A 38 -4.20 4.50 10.35
C ASN A 38 -3.23 5.49 9.69
N GLU A 39 -2.92 5.29 8.42
CA GLU A 39 -2.02 6.20 7.69
C GLU A 39 -2.68 7.56 7.41
N ALA A 40 -3.98 7.61 7.11
CA ALA A 40 -4.70 8.86 6.92
C ALA A 40 -4.70 9.71 8.21
N PHE A 41 -4.94 9.10 9.37
CA PHE A 41 -4.87 9.82 10.65
C PHE A 41 -3.44 10.16 11.05
N LEU A 42 -2.43 9.36 10.67
CA LEU A 42 -1.03 9.74 10.85
C LEU A 42 -0.68 10.99 10.03
N VAL A 43 -1.19 11.10 8.80
CA VAL A 43 -1.05 12.32 7.98
C VAL A 43 -1.76 13.50 8.64
N ALA A 44 -2.98 13.30 9.16
CA ALA A 44 -3.70 14.31 9.92
C ALA A 44 -2.91 14.79 11.14
N TRP A 45 -2.28 13.89 11.90
CA TRP A 45 -1.43 14.24 13.03
C TRP A 45 -0.23 15.10 12.63
N ARG A 46 0.46 14.73 11.54
CA ARG A 46 1.62 15.49 11.02
C ARG A 46 1.22 16.86 10.50
N LYS A 47 0.04 16.96 9.90
CA LYS A 47 -0.50 18.18 9.27
C LYS A 47 -1.64 18.80 10.06
N LEU A 48 -1.69 18.63 11.37
CA LEU A 48 -2.87 18.98 12.15
C LEU A 48 -3.28 20.46 11.98
N ASP A 49 -2.31 21.35 11.80
CA ASP A 49 -2.53 22.80 11.62
C ASP A 49 -3.00 23.18 10.20
N GLN A 50 -2.98 22.24 9.28
CA GLN A 50 -3.51 22.38 7.91
C GLN A 50 -4.84 21.65 7.73
N VAL A 51 -5.34 20.97 8.78
CA VAL A 51 -6.66 20.34 8.74
C VAL A 51 -7.70 21.48 8.79
N PRO A 52 -8.60 21.56 7.79
CA PRO A 52 -9.62 22.60 7.74
C PRO A 52 -10.67 22.41 8.85
N GLU A 53 -11.50 23.43 9.06
CA GLU A 53 -12.59 23.39 10.04
C GLU A 53 -13.59 22.25 9.76
N GLU A 54 -13.85 21.94 8.49
CA GLU A 54 -14.60 20.76 8.05
C GLU A 54 -13.63 19.62 7.66
N PRO A 55 -13.31 18.68 8.56
CA PRO A 55 -12.15 17.80 8.35
C PRO A 55 -12.48 16.60 7.45
N LEU A 56 -13.74 16.17 7.43
CA LEU A 56 -14.14 14.90 6.82
C LEU A 56 -13.84 14.81 5.30
N PRO A 57 -14.13 15.83 4.47
CA PRO A 57 -13.77 15.80 3.05
C PRO A 57 -12.25 15.72 2.81
N TRP A 58 -11.47 16.42 3.66
CA TRP A 58 -10.01 16.39 3.62
C TRP A 58 -9.46 15.00 4.01
N LEU A 59 -10.06 14.37 5.03
CA LEU A 59 -9.73 13.02 5.45
C LEU A 59 -10.05 11.97 4.37
N TYR A 60 -11.19 12.10 3.67
CA TYR A 60 -11.53 11.21 2.55
C TYR A 60 -10.55 11.35 1.39
N SER A 61 -10.15 12.58 1.05
CA SER A 61 -9.13 12.83 0.03
C SER A 61 -7.80 12.20 0.41
N THR A 62 -7.38 12.38 1.67
CA THR A 62 -6.16 11.77 2.22
C THR A 62 -6.23 10.24 2.17
N ALA A 63 -7.31 9.63 2.65
CA ALA A 63 -7.52 8.19 2.58
C ALA A 63 -7.53 7.66 1.13
N GLY A 64 -8.13 8.40 0.20
CA GLY A 64 -8.11 8.09 -1.23
C GLY A 64 -6.68 8.08 -1.80
N HIS A 65 -5.87 9.07 -1.45
CA HIS A 65 -4.46 9.13 -1.86
C HIS A 65 -3.63 7.98 -1.28
N VAL A 66 -3.82 7.66 0.00
CA VAL A 66 -3.15 6.51 0.65
C VAL A 66 -3.52 5.23 -0.08
N LEU A 67 -4.81 4.97 -0.30
CA LEU A 67 -5.26 3.77 -1.01
C LEU A 67 -4.67 3.68 -2.42
N ALA A 68 -4.63 4.79 -3.16
CA ALA A 68 -4.03 4.83 -4.48
C ALA A 68 -2.52 4.54 -4.44
N ASN A 69 -1.79 5.06 -3.44
CA ASN A 69 -0.37 4.76 -3.23
C ASN A 69 -0.15 3.27 -2.96
N ARG A 70 -0.91 2.69 -2.03
CA ARG A 70 -0.83 1.26 -1.67
C ARG A 70 -1.10 0.35 -2.87
N ARG A 71 -2.12 0.65 -3.66
CA ARG A 71 -2.41 -0.09 -4.92
C ARG A 71 -1.26 0.03 -5.92
N ARG A 72 -0.68 1.22 -6.09
CA ARG A 72 0.48 1.41 -6.98
C ARG A 72 1.71 0.65 -6.49
N GLU A 73 1.93 0.59 -5.17
CA GLU A 73 3.01 -0.20 -4.56
C GLU A 73 2.83 -1.70 -4.78
N ALA A 74 1.64 -2.23 -4.51
CA ALA A 74 1.31 -3.64 -4.75
C ALA A 74 1.52 -4.03 -6.21
N ASN A 75 1.05 -3.19 -7.15
CA ASN A 75 1.24 -3.42 -8.59
C ASN A 75 2.72 -3.41 -8.99
N ARG A 76 3.53 -2.49 -8.45
CA ARG A 76 4.98 -2.47 -8.72
C ARG A 76 5.67 -3.71 -8.16
N HIS A 77 5.29 -4.15 -6.96
CA HIS A 77 5.84 -5.35 -6.34
C HIS A 77 5.50 -6.60 -7.17
N ALA A 78 4.23 -6.78 -7.56
CA ALA A 78 3.80 -7.89 -8.40
C ALA A 78 4.56 -7.94 -9.74
N ARG A 79 4.78 -6.78 -10.39
CA ARG A 79 5.58 -6.70 -11.62
C ARG A 79 7.03 -7.14 -11.43
N ARG A 80 7.66 -6.75 -10.32
CA ARG A 80 9.05 -7.16 -10.01
C ARG A 80 9.15 -8.66 -9.75
N VAL A 81 8.19 -9.22 -9.01
CA VAL A 81 8.13 -10.66 -8.74
C VAL A 81 7.93 -11.45 -10.04
N ALA A 82 7.02 -10.99 -10.91
CA ALA A 82 6.78 -11.62 -12.22
C ALA A 82 8.02 -11.57 -13.12
N ALA A 83 8.73 -10.42 -13.17
CA ALA A 83 9.96 -10.29 -13.94
C ALA A 83 11.06 -11.25 -13.44
N ALA A 84 11.29 -11.30 -12.13
CA ALA A 84 12.28 -12.20 -11.54
C ALA A 84 11.96 -13.69 -11.81
N ALA A 85 10.67 -14.06 -11.78
CA ALA A 85 10.24 -15.42 -12.12
C ALA A 85 10.47 -15.76 -13.61
N ALA A 86 10.27 -14.80 -14.52
CA ALA A 86 10.54 -14.98 -15.94
C ALA A 86 12.05 -15.15 -16.23
N ASP A 87 12.89 -14.36 -15.55
CA ASP A 87 14.35 -14.45 -15.68
C ASP A 87 14.92 -15.77 -15.13
N GLY A 88 14.33 -16.31 -14.07
CA GLY A 88 14.71 -17.59 -13.46
C GLY A 88 14.31 -18.84 -14.28
N GLY A 89 13.38 -18.72 -15.23
CA GLY A 89 12.98 -19.82 -16.13
C GLY A 89 13.91 -20.01 -17.33
N ALA A 90 14.60 -18.94 -17.76
CA ALA A 90 15.48 -18.97 -18.93
C ALA A 90 16.83 -19.69 -18.68
N THR A 91 17.21 -19.91 -17.42
CA THR A 91 18.47 -20.59 -17.06
C THR A 91 18.35 -22.12 -16.97
N ALA A 92 17.13 -22.68 -17.00
CA ALA A 92 16.91 -24.13 -16.87
C ALA A 92 16.84 -24.92 -18.19
N ALA A 93 16.84 -24.25 -19.35
CA ALA A 93 16.74 -24.90 -20.67
C ALA A 93 18.04 -24.74 -21.49
N ARG A 94 19.09 -25.47 -21.12
CA ARG A 94 20.11 -25.89 -22.09
C ARG A 94 19.87 -27.37 -22.42
N PRO A 95 19.35 -27.71 -23.61
CA PRO A 95 19.36 -29.09 -24.08
C PRO A 95 20.82 -29.51 -24.27
N GLY A 96 21.24 -30.60 -23.62
CA GLY A 96 22.55 -31.20 -23.84
C GLY A 96 22.69 -31.67 -25.28
N ASP A 97 23.76 -31.25 -25.93
CA ASP A 97 24.17 -31.68 -27.27
C ASP A 97 24.52 -33.19 -27.28
N PRO A 98 23.93 -34.03 -28.16
CA PRO A 98 24.24 -35.45 -28.21
C PRO A 98 25.54 -35.67 -29.01
N ALA A 99 26.67 -35.55 -28.33
CA ALA A 99 27.97 -35.91 -28.89
C ALA A 99 28.50 -37.23 -28.29
N ASP A 100 27.94 -38.36 -28.72
CA ASP A 100 28.72 -39.59 -28.81
C ASP A 100 28.33 -40.40 -30.06
N ARG A 101 28.99 -40.05 -31.17
CA ARG A 101 29.20 -40.98 -32.28
C ARG A 101 30.66 -40.87 -32.70
N ARG A 102 31.38 -41.96 -32.44
CA ARG A 102 32.59 -42.47 -33.09
C ARG A 102 33.79 -42.51 -32.14
N ARG A 103 34.04 -43.71 -31.62
CA ARG A 103 35.37 -44.29 -31.72
C ARG A 103 35.26 -45.76 -32.14
N SER A 104 35.25 -45.95 -33.46
CA SER A 104 35.80 -47.15 -34.07
C SER A 104 37.32 -47.13 -33.87
N GLY A 105 37.89 -48.27 -33.51
CA GLY A 105 39.32 -48.50 -33.35
C GLY A 105 39.53 -49.91 -32.88
#